data_AF-A0A1V9YX56-F1
#
_entry.id   AF-A0A1V9YX56-F1
#
_cell.length_a   1.000
_cell.length_b   1.000
_cell.length_c   1.000
_cell.angle_alpha   90.00
_cell.angle_beta   90.00
_cell.angle_gamma   90.00
#
_symmetry.space_group_name_H-M   'P 1'
#
loop_
_entity.id
_entity.type
_entity.pdbx_description
1 polymer ?
#
loop_
_entity_poly.entity_id
_entity_poly.type
_entity_poly.pdbx_seq_one_letter_code
_entity_poly.pdbx_strand_id
1 'polypeptide(L)'
;MYRLPRRLPRIQALHSSARTLAWMDAQKPKALELVYEAPLATRMKAIALTASATNAITCVGIPLAYTLGQFPIATPGQMAIYGTLTGLGVLSTTLLRALFKPYVTRMWMSEATKEVAIETVTVLGAKELSEFKATDISRNTTTWHPMINYTTLQKPLFLHKEGAALLDELLSPRPLDRNLDPRHRKDKKSDANPMQFGKRLTLRFDPTGRMTHEDYSRHDVLKMVQKAAVPASTWVGSLPSVVSLTVFKSDTPEYRAHAQTRIPRGPKGIVDIPNIHMRDIRKLDNAFALASKPSITVRRGAILLNADPVRAIIMQNNCVVFLQEGAESVIPLLEANFKEFDSQDHAFEFTFERRLRASELTGYCRALESLLLTICTILEKDCTRVLPLAQATIDKMTQDAALAGELETLRSMKNQLDELNARVTGTRKAFVDILENEEDLRMMHLTKLHDDPALVRDLFSFDSEELESLLEVYLEDIYDTQTRVALMLENMANTKNIAMLKLDAKRNYLMTLNLTLTLWTTLVSVPTFIVGAFGMNLASNLEEVQYLFYLVGGSAMVFPIGAYRYALRYLNQRGIALSWRN
;
A
#
# COMPACT_ATOMS: atom_id res chain seq x y z
N MET A 1 -7.01 -37.05 60.49
CA MET A 1 -7.74 -37.32 59.22
C MET A 1 -9.16 -36.80 59.39
N TYR A 2 -9.38 -35.49 59.20
CA TYR A 2 -10.64 -34.83 59.56
C TYR A 2 -11.55 -34.69 58.33
N ARG A 3 -12.72 -35.33 58.38
CA ARG A 3 -13.88 -35.00 57.54
C ARG A 3 -15.05 -34.73 58.46
N LEU A 4 -15.57 -33.51 58.41
CA LEU A 4 -16.87 -33.12 58.97
C LEU A 4 -17.80 -32.68 57.81
N PRO A 5 -19.11 -32.97 57.91
CA PRO A 5 -20.04 -32.92 56.79
C PRO A 5 -20.83 -31.60 56.71
N ARG A 6 -21.61 -31.52 55.63
CA ARG A 6 -22.41 -30.40 55.11
C ARG A 6 -23.63 -30.00 55.98
N ARG A 7 -23.85 -28.68 55.98
CA ARG A 7 -25.11 -27.87 55.99
C ARG A 7 -25.92 -27.70 57.29
N LEU A 8 -25.93 -26.45 57.79
CA LEU A 8 -27.01 -25.44 57.89
C LEU A 8 -26.57 -24.34 58.92
N PRO A 9 -27.13 -23.11 59.02
CA PRO A 9 -28.16 -22.40 58.25
C PRO A 9 -27.75 -20.94 57.83
N ARG A 10 -28.68 -20.22 57.19
CA ARG A 10 -28.64 -18.77 56.89
C ARG A 10 -28.20 -17.93 58.11
N ILE A 11 -27.22 -17.06 57.91
CA ILE A 11 -26.96 -15.90 58.78
C ILE A 11 -27.20 -14.63 57.96
N GLN A 12 -28.39 -14.07 58.15
CA GLN A 12 -28.73 -12.68 57.90
C GLN A 12 -27.94 -11.81 58.88
N ALA A 13 -26.68 -11.48 58.61
CA ALA A 13 -25.93 -10.53 59.45
C ALA A 13 -24.78 -9.85 58.71
N LEU A 14 -25.04 -9.27 57.53
CA LEU A 14 -24.10 -8.32 56.91
C LEU A 14 -24.80 -7.22 56.08
N HIS A 15 -26.13 -7.10 56.20
CA HIS A 15 -26.93 -6.07 55.53
C HIS A 15 -27.31 -4.88 56.44
N SER A 16 -26.84 -4.83 57.68
CA SER A 16 -27.23 -3.78 58.65
C SER A 16 -26.25 -2.60 58.73
N SER A 17 -25.01 -2.71 58.26
CA SER A 17 -24.02 -1.63 58.30
C SER A 17 -23.95 -0.75 57.04
N ALA A 18 -24.71 -1.08 55.98
CA ALA A 18 -24.79 -0.27 54.77
C ALA A 18 -25.91 0.79 54.79
N ARG A 19 -26.69 0.89 55.88
CA ARG A 19 -27.84 1.81 55.98
C ARG A 19 -27.51 3.21 56.51
N THR A 20 -26.28 3.48 56.93
CA THR A 20 -25.91 4.76 57.55
C THR A 20 -25.33 5.80 56.57
N LEU A 21 -25.20 5.47 55.27
CA LEU A 21 -24.75 6.39 54.21
C LEU A 21 -25.83 6.63 53.14
N ALA A 22 -27.11 6.54 53.52
CA ALA A 22 -28.26 6.73 52.63
C ALA A 22 -28.64 8.22 52.38
N TRP A 23 -27.81 9.17 52.80
CA TRP A 23 -28.15 10.61 52.79
C TRP A 23 -27.67 11.39 51.54
N MET A 24 -27.32 10.71 50.44
CA MET A 24 -26.88 11.38 49.19
C MET A 24 -27.26 10.62 47.91
N ASP A 25 -28.36 9.87 47.89
CA ASP A 25 -28.87 9.29 46.64
C ASP A 25 -29.87 10.27 45.98
N ALA A 26 -29.59 10.68 44.75
CA ALA A 26 -30.49 11.48 43.95
C ALA A 26 -31.82 10.73 43.75
N GLN A 27 -32.95 11.37 44.07
CA GLN A 27 -34.27 10.77 43.89
C GLN A 27 -34.56 10.54 42.40
N LYS A 28 -34.98 9.32 42.05
CA LYS A 28 -35.41 8.94 40.70
C LYS A 28 -36.52 9.91 40.22
N PRO A 29 -36.41 10.52 39.02
CA PRO A 29 -37.48 11.33 38.47
C PRO A 29 -38.73 10.46 38.24
N LYS A 30 -39.89 10.91 38.72
CA LYS A 30 -41.13 10.10 38.78
C LYS A 30 -41.79 9.83 37.42
N ALA A 31 -41.37 10.51 36.35
CA ALA A 31 -42.06 10.54 35.06
C ALA A 31 -41.26 9.98 33.85
N LEU A 32 -40.02 9.51 34.05
CA LEU A 32 -39.13 9.09 32.96
C LEU A 32 -38.78 7.60 33.05
N GLU A 33 -38.80 6.91 31.92
CA GLU A 33 -38.43 5.49 31.80
C GLU A 33 -36.90 5.34 31.77
N LEU A 34 -36.35 4.31 32.41
CA LEU A 34 -34.91 4.06 32.40
C LEU A 34 -34.55 3.38 31.08
N VAL A 35 -33.75 4.05 30.26
CA VAL A 35 -33.45 3.61 28.89
C VAL A 35 -32.03 3.06 28.75
N TYR A 36 -31.09 3.50 29.62
CA TYR A 36 -29.71 3.04 29.55
C TYR A 36 -29.05 3.01 30.93
N GLU A 37 -28.31 1.94 31.20
CA GLU A 37 -27.44 1.77 32.37
C GLU A 37 -26.04 1.33 31.90
N ALA A 38 -25.02 2.07 32.32
CA ALA A 38 -23.66 1.85 31.87
C ALA A 38 -23.00 0.65 32.57
N PRO A 39 -22.08 -0.08 31.90
CA PRO A 39 -21.47 -1.29 32.46
C PRO A 39 -20.64 -1.03 33.73
N LEU A 40 -20.09 0.18 33.91
CA LEU A 40 -19.36 0.57 35.12
C LEU A 40 -20.23 1.27 36.18
N ALA A 41 -21.53 1.45 35.95
CA ALA A 41 -22.41 2.22 36.84
C ALA A 41 -22.39 1.72 38.29
N THR A 42 -22.46 0.39 38.48
CA THR A 42 -22.46 -0.24 39.82
C THR A 42 -21.12 -0.07 40.55
N ARG A 43 -20.01 0.05 39.82
CA ARG A 43 -18.65 0.13 40.40
C ARG A 43 -18.12 1.57 40.50
N MET A 44 -18.70 2.52 39.77
CA MET A 44 -18.21 3.90 39.70
C MET A 44 -18.21 4.60 41.06
N LYS A 45 -19.25 4.39 41.89
CA LYS A 45 -19.33 4.94 43.26
C LYS A 45 -18.21 4.39 44.14
N ALA A 46 -17.90 3.10 44.04
CA ALA A 46 -16.80 2.49 44.78
C ALA A 46 -15.44 3.04 44.33
N ILE A 47 -15.22 3.17 43.01
CA ILE A 47 -13.99 3.74 42.45
C ILE A 47 -13.78 5.18 42.94
N ALA A 48 -14.81 6.03 42.85
CA ALA A 48 -14.75 7.41 43.31
C ALA A 48 -14.49 7.53 44.83
N LEU A 49 -15.17 6.70 45.64
CA LEU A 49 -15.01 6.71 47.10
C LEU A 49 -13.62 6.19 47.52
N THR A 50 -13.12 5.13 46.89
CA THR A 50 -11.77 4.61 47.17
C THR A 50 -10.68 5.62 46.80
N ALA A 51 -10.81 6.31 45.66
CA ALA A 51 -9.85 7.33 45.26
C ALA A 51 -9.87 8.55 46.19
N SER A 52 -11.06 9.06 46.53
CA SER A 52 -11.20 10.18 47.46
C SER A 52 -10.76 9.84 48.88
N ALA A 53 -11.04 8.63 49.37
CA ALA A 53 -10.55 8.14 50.66
C ALA A 53 -9.02 8.03 50.67
N THR A 54 -8.41 7.46 49.62
CA THR A 54 -6.96 7.35 49.51
C THR A 54 -6.31 8.74 49.49
N ASN A 55 -6.90 9.70 48.77
CA ASN A 55 -6.43 11.07 48.74
C ASN A 55 -6.57 11.78 50.09
N ALA A 56 -7.68 11.57 50.80
CA ALA A 56 -7.89 12.12 52.13
C ALA A 56 -6.86 11.57 53.13
N ILE A 57 -6.56 10.26 53.05
CA ILE A 57 -5.51 9.63 53.85
C ILE A 57 -4.14 10.23 53.51
N THR A 58 -3.82 10.48 52.24
CA THR A 58 -2.54 11.10 51.87
C THR A 58 -2.47 12.57 52.27
N CYS A 59 -3.55 13.34 52.10
CA CYS A 59 -3.56 14.77 52.40
C CYS A 59 -3.66 15.10 53.89
N VAL A 60 -4.29 14.25 54.70
CA VAL A 60 -4.46 14.46 56.15
C VAL A 60 -3.50 13.58 56.94
N GLY A 61 -3.38 12.30 56.58
CA GLY A 61 -2.56 11.35 57.32
C GLY A 61 -1.06 11.64 57.22
N ILE A 62 -0.57 12.14 56.08
CA ILE A 62 0.85 12.43 55.91
C ILE A 62 1.29 13.67 56.70
N PRO A 63 0.57 14.81 56.68
CA PRO A 63 0.87 15.93 57.57
C PRO A 63 0.69 15.59 59.05
N LEU A 64 -0.32 14.79 59.41
CA LEU A 64 -0.52 14.36 60.79
C LEU A 64 0.63 13.46 61.27
N ALA A 65 1.11 12.55 60.42
CA ALA A 65 2.28 11.71 60.67
C ALA A 65 3.57 12.54 60.82
N TYR A 66 3.70 13.66 60.11
CA TYR A 66 4.79 14.62 60.33
C TYR A 66 4.69 15.30 61.71
N THR A 67 3.50 15.69 62.15
CA THR A 67 3.32 16.35 63.47
C THR A 67 3.45 15.42 64.67
N LEU A 68 3.16 14.12 64.51
CA LEU A 68 3.18 13.12 65.58
C LEU A 68 4.43 12.22 65.55
N GLY A 69 5.14 12.15 64.43
CA GLY A 69 6.29 11.27 64.23
C GLY A 69 7.63 11.96 64.47
N GLN A 70 8.36 11.56 65.50
CA GLN A 70 9.76 11.93 65.67
C GLN A 70 10.64 11.07 64.76
N PHE A 71 10.86 11.51 63.51
CA PHE A 71 11.77 10.85 62.57
C PHE A 71 13.11 11.60 62.50
N PRO A 72 14.26 10.90 62.52
CA PRO A 72 15.60 11.51 62.57
C PRO A 72 16.13 11.84 61.16
N ILE A 73 15.40 12.65 60.39
CA ILE A 73 15.83 13.12 59.07
C ILE A 73 15.82 14.65 59.07
N ALA A 74 16.77 15.28 58.38
CA ALA A 74 16.81 16.74 58.25
C ALA A 74 15.48 17.28 57.68
N THR A 75 14.97 18.36 58.27
CA THR A 75 13.66 18.96 57.97
C THR A 75 13.38 19.21 56.48
N PRO A 76 14.35 19.56 55.61
CA PRO A 76 14.07 19.75 54.17
C PRO A 76 13.78 18.43 53.43
N GLY A 77 14.44 17.33 53.82
CA GLY A 77 14.27 16.01 53.19
C GLY A 77 12.91 15.39 53.53
N GLN A 78 12.46 15.59 54.77
CA GLN A 78 11.11 15.19 55.20
C GLN A 78 10.03 15.93 54.40
N MET A 79 10.16 17.26 54.28
CA MET A 79 9.23 18.08 53.50
C MET A 79 9.19 17.67 52.02
N ALA A 80 10.33 17.29 51.43
CA ALA A 80 10.39 16.82 50.05
C ALA A 80 9.69 15.45 49.85
N ILE A 81 9.90 14.49 50.75
CA ILE A 81 9.28 13.16 50.66
C ILE A 81 7.76 13.27 50.88
N TYR A 82 7.33 14.01 51.91
CA TYR A 82 5.91 14.20 52.17
C TYR A 82 5.21 15.05 51.10
N GLY A 83 5.91 16.07 50.57
CA GLY A 83 5.43 16.88 49.45
C GLY A 83 5.24 16.06 48.17
N THR A 84 6.19 15.16 47.85
CA THR A 84 6.08 14.30 46.66
C THR A 84 4.99 13.24 46.79
N LEU A 85 4.84 12.59 47.95
CA LEU A 85 3.75 11.63 48.18
C LEU A 85 2.37 12.28 48.13
N THR A 86 2.22 13.45 48.77
CA THR A 86 0.97 14.20 48.75
C THR A 86 0.67 14.71 47.33
N GLY A 87 1.69 15.19 46.62
CA GLY A 87 1.59 15.61 45.22
C GLY A 87 1.11 14.47 44.31
N LEU A 88 1.63 13.26 44.47
CA LEU A 88 1.24 12.09 43.68
C LEU A 88 -0.20 11.62 44.00
N GLY A 89 -0.62 11.67 45.27
CA GLY A 89 -2.00 11.40 45.69
C GLY A 89 -3.00 12.40 45.09
N VAL A 90 -2.69 13.70 45.15
CA VAL A 90 -3.52 14.76 44.57
C VAL A 90 -3.56 14.65 43.05
N LEU A 91 -2.41 14.41 42.41
CA LEU A 91 -2.32 14.29 40.95
C LEU A 91 -3.12 13.09 40.42
N SER A 92 -2.99 11.92 41.05
CA SER A 92 -3.73 10.72 40.63
C SER A 92 -5.24 10.89 40.77
N THR A 93 -5.70 11.53 41.85
CA THR A 93 -7.13 11.77 42.11
C THR A 93 -7.73 12.84 41.21
N THR A 94 -6.97 13.90 40.91
CA THR A 94 -7.40 14.96 39.97
C THR A 94 -7.47 14.45 38.53
N LEU A 95 -6.53 13.59 38.12
CA LEU A 95 -6.55 12.94 36.81
C LEU A 95 -7.75 11.98 36.68
N LEU A 96 -8.03 11.18 37.71
CA LEU A 96 -9.22 10.33 37.74
C LEU A 96 -10.52 11.15 37.64
N ARG A 97 -10.60 12.30 38.33
CA ARG A 97 -11.72 13.24 38.20
C ARG A 97 -11.86 13.75 36.77
N ALA A 98 -10.76 14.19 36.16
CA ALA A 98 -10.80 14.74 34.81
C ALA A 98 -11.35 13.70 33.82
N LEU A 99 -10.85 12.46 33.88
CA LEU A 99 -11.26 11.38 32.99
C LEU A 99 -12.72 10.94 33.17
N PHE A 100 -13.19 10.78 34.41
CA PHE A 100 -14.49 10.16 34.68
C PHE A 100 -15.63 11.13 34.98
N LYS A 101 -15.37 12.43 35.16
CA LYS A 101 -16.41 13.45 35.32
C LYS A 101 -17.47 13.45 34.21
N PRO A 102 -17.15 13.28 32.91
CA PRO A 102 -18.15 13.23 31.84
C PRO A 102 -18.89 11.87 31.73
N TYR A 103 -18.53 10.86 32.53
CA TYR A 103 -19.09 9.51 32.38
C TYR A 103 -20.55 9.41 32.85
N VAL A 104 -21.44 9.05 31.93
CA VAL A 104 -22.86 8.82 32.22
C VAL A 104 -23.08 7.42 32.77
N THR A 105 -23.66 7.33 33.97
CA THR A 105 -23.95 6.06 34.64
C THR A 105 -25.34 5.52 34.33
N ARG A 106 -26.36 6.38 34.31
CA ARG A 106 -27.73 6.04 33.92
C ARG A 106 -28.35 7.15 33.12
N MET A 107 -29.28 6.80 32.23
CA MET A 107 -30.03 7.74 31.42
C MET A 107 -31.51 7.33 31.41
N TRP A 108 -32.38 8.30 31.73
CA TRP A 108 -33.83 8.18 31.61
C TRP A 108 -34.33 9.08 30.49
N MET A 109 -35.42 8.66 29.86
CA MET A 109 -35.92 9.33 28.68
C MET A 109 -37.42 9.09 28.49
N SER A 110 -38.08 10.04 27.82
CA SER A 110 -39.46 9.92 27.35
C SER A 110 -39.51 10.15 25.84
N GLU A 111 -40.01 9.15 25.10
CA GLU A 111 -40.14 9.24 23.63
C GLU A 111 -41.19 10.30 23.22
N ALA A 112 -42.19 10.57 24.08
CA ALA A 112 -43.26 11.52 23.80
C ALA A 112 -42.86 13.00 24.01
N THR A 113 -42.04 13.31 25.02
CA THR A 113 -41.64 14.69 25.37
C THR A 113 -40.23 15.08 24.91
N LYS A 114 -39.43 14.11 24.44
CA LYS A 114 -38.02 14.30 24.05
C LYS A 114 -37.15 14.91 25.16
N GLU A 115 -37.49 14.62 26.42
CA GLU A 115 -36.70 15.00 27.59
C GLU A 115 -35.77 13.85 27.98
N VAL A 116 -34.52 14.19 28.32
CA VAL A 116 -33.46 13.25 28.68
C VAL A 116 -32.89 13.64 30.04
N ALA A 117 -32.95 12.74 31.01
CA ALA A 117 -32.33 12.91 32.32
C ALA A 117 -31.11 11.98 32.45
N ILE A 118 -29.99 12.51 32.93
CA ILE A 118 -28.70 11.81 32.96
C ILE A 118 -28.16 11.81 34.39
N GLU A 119 -27.71 10.64 34.86
CA GLU A 119 -27.03 10.46 36.14
C GLU A 119 -25.51 10.39 35.93
N THR A 120 -24.78 11.29 36.59
CA THR A 120 -23.32 11.27 36.69
C THR A 120 -22.89 11.13 38.14
N VAL A 121 -21.66 10.67 38.36
CA VAL A 121 -21.11 10.48 39.71
C VAL A 121 -19.96 11.46 39.93
N THR A 122 -20.06 12.24 41.00
CA THR A 122 -19.00 13.14 41.44
C THR A 122 -17.86 12.37 42.10
N VAL A 123 -16.71 13.03 42.31
CA VAL A 123 -15.51 12.42 42.92
C VAL A 123 -15.74 11.90 44.33
N LEU A 124 -16.73 12.44 45.05
CA LEU A 124 -17.11 11.99 46.39
C LEU A 124 -18.16 10.87 46.36
N GLY A 125 -18.44 10.30 45.18
CA GLY A 125 -19.43 9.24 45.01
C GLY A 125 -20.88 9.73 45.11
N ALA A 126 -21.12 11.05 45.18
CA ALA A 126 -22.46 11.63 45.15
C ALA A 126 -23.00 11.64 43.71
N LYS A 127 -24.26 11.26 43.56
CA LYS A 127 -24.96 11.19 42.27
C LYS A 127 -25.53 12.56 41.92
N GLU A 128 -25.24 13.07 40.74
CA GLU A 128 -25.78 14.31 40.21
C GLU A 128 -26.70 13.98 39.03
N LEU A 129 -27.96 14.38 39.14
CA LEU A 129 -28.95 14.26 38.08
C LEU A 129 -28.99 15.57 37.29
N SER A 130 -28.92 15.49 35.96
CA SER A 130 -29.06 16.66 35.08
C SER A 130 -30.09 16.36 33.99
N GLU A 131 -31.05 17.25 33.81
CA GLU A 131 -32.15 17.11 32.84
C GLU A 131 -31.93 18.07 31.66
N PHE A 132 -32.09 17.55 30.44
CA PHE A 132 -31.86 18.26 29.19
C PHE A 132 -32.96 17.95 28.18
N LYS A 133 -33.22 18.86 27.25
CA LYS A 133 -34.00 18.55 26.04
C LYS A 133 -33.10 17.86 25.02
N ALA A 134 -33.62 16.88 24.28
CA ALA A 134 -32.86 16.12 23.30
C ALA A 134 -32.27 17.01 22.17
N THR A 135 -32.88 18.16 21.88
CA THR A 135 -32.38 19.15 20.90
C THR A 135 -31.09 19.83 21.32
N ASP A 136 -30.77 19.83 22.61
CA ASP A 136 -29.65 20.58 23.19
C ASP A 136 -28.37 19.71 23.26
N ILE A 137 -28.46 18.45 22.83
CA ILE A 137 -27.37 17.48 22.83
C ILE A 137 -26.84 17.36 21.40
N SER A 138 -25.58 17.73 21.19
CA SER A 138 -24.88 17.56 19.91
C SER A 138 -23.76 16.54 20.03
N ARG A 139 -23.52 15.80 18.93
CA ARG A 139 -22.38 14.88 18.84
C ARG A 139 -21.10 15.70 18.66
N ASN A 140 -20.13 15.49 19.53
CA ASN A 140 -18.87 16.23 19.51
C ASN A 140 -17.77 15.38 18.86
N THR A 141 -17.14 15.89 17.80
CA THR A 141 -16.06 15.20 17.07
C THR A 141 -14.68 15.84 17.27
N THR A 142 -14.55 16.90 18.07
CA THR A 142 -13.35 17.78 18.08
C THR A 142 -12.76 18.04 19.46
N THR A 143 -13.01 17.20 20.47
CA THR A 143 -12.38 17.35 21.79
C THR A 143 -11.19 16.40 22.00
N TRP A 144 -10.10 16.93 22.55
CA TRP A 144 -8.87 16.18 22.88
C TRP A 144 -9.02 15.24 24.10
N HIS A 145 -10.21 15.17 24.71
CA HIS A 145 -10.46 14.34 25.88
C HIS A 145 -10.90 12.92 25.45
N PRO A 146 -10.25 11.84 25.94
CA PRO A 146 -10.49 10.48 25.48
C PRO A 146 -11.87 9.91 25.88
N MET A 147 -12.57 10.55 26.81
CA MET A 147 -13.93 10.18 27.26
C MET A 147 -14.92 11.33 27.09
N ILE A 148 -15.11 11.87 25.88
CA ILE A 148 -16.23 12.78 25.53
C ILE A 148 -16.74 12.39 24.15
N ASN A 149 -18.04 12.07 24.05
CA ASN A 149 -18.69 11.73 22.78
C ASN A 149 -19.82 12.72 22.40
N TYR A 150 -20.44 13.34 23.40
CA TYR A 150 -21.53 14.30 23.23
C TYR A 150 -21.28 15.56 24.05
N THR A 151 -21.81 16.68 23.60
CA THR A 151 -21.79 17.94 24.34
C THR A 151 -23.18 18.50 24.46
N THR A 152 -23.50 18.98 25.66
CA THR A 152 -24.64 19.88 25.89
C THR A 152 -24.14 21.31 25.95
N LEU A 153 -25.05 22.28 25.90
CA LEU A 153 -24.73 23.70 26.10
C LEU A 153 -24.00 23.99 27.42
N GLN A 154 -24.07 23.11 28.42
CA GLN A 154 -23.52 23.34 29.76
C GLN A 154 -22.40 22.36 30.17
N LYS A 155 -22.39 21.10 29.69
CA LYS A 155 -21.43 20.07 30.14
C LYS A 155 -21.09 19.02 29.05
N PRO A 156 -19.84 18.51 29.00
CA PRO A 156 -19.47 17.38 28.16
C PRO A 156 -19.94 16.04 28.73
N LEU A 157 -20.32 15.11 27.86
CA LEU A 157 -20.92 13.82 28.21
C LEU A 157 -20.22 12.67 27.46
N PHE A 158 -20.12 11.54 28.16
CA PHE A 158 -19.65 10.29 27.60
C PHE A 158 -20.67 9.18 27.84
N LEU A 159 -21.19 8.66 26.74
CA LEU A 159 -22.07 7.49 26.70
C LEU A 159 -21.30 6.32 26.09
N HIS A 160 -21.47 5.14 26.67
CA HIS A 160 -20.97 3.88 26.09
C HIS A 160 -21.71 3.59 24.77
N LYS A 161 -21.14 2.71 23.93
CA LYS A 161 -21.63 2.42 22.58
C LYS A 161 -23.14 2.15 22.50
N GLU A 162 -23.69 1.45 23.49
CA GLU A 162 -25.11 1.12 23.59
C GLU A 162 -25.99 2.35 23.85
N GLY A 163 -25.59 3.23 24.77
CA GLY A 163 -26.30 4.48 25.04
C GLY A 163 -26.14 5.52 23.92
N ALA A 164 -25.01 5.51 23.21
CA ALA A 164 -24.76 6.37 22.06
C ALA A 164 -25.67 6.00 20.87
N ALA A 165 -25.87 4.71 20.59
CA ALA A 165 -26.74 4.25 19.52
C ALA A 165 -28.21 4.68 19.74
N LEU A 166 -28.71 4.57 20.98
CA LEU A 166 -30.07 4.99 21.35
C LEU A 166 -30.29 6.50 21.20
N LEU A 167 -29.26 7.30 21.52
CA LEU A 167 -29.33 8.75 21.38
C LEU A 167 -29.22 9.18 19.90
N ASP A 168 -28.36 8.53 19.12
CA ASP A 168 -28.22 8.77 17.68
C ASP A 168 -29.51 8.42 16.91
N GLU A 169 -30.23 7.37 17.32
CA GLU A 169 -31.51 6.97 16.75
C GLU A 169 -32.60 8.07 16.92
N LEU A 170 -32.62 8.75 18.07
CA LEU A 170 -33.56 9.85 18.36
C LEU A 170 -33.18 11.19 17.76
N LEU A 171 -31.87 11.45 17.61
CA LEU A 171 -31.36 12.64 16.92
C LEU A 171 -31.55 12.54 15.40
N SER A 172 -31.73 11.33 14.86
CA SER A 172 -32.04 11.14 13.45
C SER A 172 -33.51 11.49 13.14
N PRO A 173 -33.80 12.35 12.14
CA PRO A 173 -35.18 12.58 11.72
C PRO A 173 -35.71 11.31 11.04
N ARG A 174 -36.81 10.73 11.56
CA ARG A 174 -37.53 9.60 10.89
C ARG A 174 -37.87 10.02 9.45
N PRO A 175 -37.51 9.26 8.42
CA PRO A 175 -37.79 9.63 7.05
C PRO A 175 -39.29 9.51 6.75
N LEU A 176 -39.89 10.59 6.22
CA LEU A 176 -41.19 10.54 5.55
C LEU A 176 -41.10 9.63 4.33
N ASP A 177 -42.17 8.88 4.10
CA ASP A 177 -42.37 7.97 2.97
C ASP A 177 -41.95 8.58 1.63
N ARG A 178 -41.02 7.90 0.97
CA ARG A 178 -40.59 8.18 -0.39
C ARG A 178 -41.68 7.74 -1.36
N ASN A 179 -42.63 8.64 -1.61
CA ASN A 179 -43.40 8.61 -2.83
C ASN A 179 -42.58 9.15 -4.00
N LEU A 180 -42.81 8.52 -5.15
CA LEU A 180 -42.22 8.81 -6.45
C LEU A 180 -42.26 10.30 -6.80
N ASP A 181 -41.15 10.84 -7.32
CA ASP A 181 -41.19 11.46 -8.65
C ASP A 181 -39.80 11.75 -9.25
N PRO A 182 -39.69 11.73 -10.59
CA PRO A 182 -38.44 11.86 -11.32
C PRO A 182 -38.14 13.32 -11.69
N ARG A 183 -36.88 13.58 -12.05
CA ARG A 183 -36.31 14.81 -12.64
C ARG A 183 -35.67 15.76 -11.62
N HIS A 184 -34.37 15.56 -11.42
CA HIS A 184 -33.45 16.70 -11.50
C HIS A 184 -32.14 16.28 -12.16
N ARG A 185 -32.04 16.69 -13.43
CA ARG A 185 -30.82 16.70 -14.23
C ARG A 185 -29.82 17.61 -13.52
N LYS A 186 -28.68 17.05 -13.11
CA LYS A 186 -27.57 17.80 -12.53
C LYS A 186 -26.62 18.18 -13.66
N ASP A 187 -26.40 19.48 -13.80
CA ASP A 187 -25.46 20.07 -14.74
C ASP A 187 -24.05 19.52 -14.50
N LYS A 188 -23.53 18.84 -15.53
CA LYS A 188 -22.16 18.34 -15.58
C LYS A 188 -21.31 19.44 -16.22
N LYS A 189 -20.61 20.20 -15.37
CA LYS A 189 -19.46 21.01 -15.80
C LYS A 189 -18.32 20.06 -16.19
N SER A 190 -17.98 20.09 -17.48
CA SER A 190 -16.63 19.88 -18.04
C SER A 190 -15.78 18.74 -17.45
N ASP A 191 -16.28 17.51 -17.53
CA ASP A 191 -15.40 16.35 -17.72
C ASP A 191 -15.55 15.93 -19.17
N ALA A 192 -14.50 16.13 -19.96
CA ALA A 192 -14.41 15.62 -21.32
C ALA A 192 -14.44 14.08 -21.26
N ASN A 193 -15.63 13.51 -21.45
CA ASN A 193 -15.80 12.08 -21.74
C ASN A 193 -15.17 11.82 -23.13
N PRO A 194 -14.21 10.89 -23.29
CA PRO A 194 -13.69 10.49 -24.59
C PRO A 194 -14.64 9.56 -25.36
N MET A 195 -15.84 9.32 -24.85
CA MET A 195 -16.93 8.67 -25.58
C MET A 195 -17.91 9.70 -26.12
N GLN A 196 -17.53 10.40 -27.19
CA GLN A 196 -18.54 10.86 -28.14
C GLN A 196 -18.70 9.79 -29.23
N PHE A 197 -19.87 9.15 -29.26
CA PHE A 197 -20.32 8.20 -30.31
C PHE A 197 -19.60 6.84 -30.44
N GLY A 198 -18.72 6.44 -29.51
CA GLY A 198 -18.04 5.13 -29.57
C GLY A 198 -16.97 5.04 -30.67
N LYS A 199 -16.51 6.20 -31.15
CA LYS A 199 -15.32 6.37 -31.99
C LYS A 199 -14.15 6.83 -31.12
N ARG A 200 -12.93 6.50 -31.51
CA ARG A 200 -11.70 6.78 -30.75
C ARG A 200 -10.77 7.64 -31.56
N LEU A 201 -10.14 8.60 -30.89
CA LEU A 201 -9.02 9.32 -31.47
C LEU A 201 -7.89 8.34 -31.77
N THR A 202 -7.58 8.22 -33.04
CA THR A 202 -6.50 7.37 -33.55
C THR A 202 -5.61 8.19 -34.46
N LEU A 203 -4.34 7.80 -34.52
CA LEU A 203 -3.40 8.35 -35.49
C LEU A 203 -3.32 7.38 -36.66
N ARG A 204 -3.64 7.85 -37.85
CA ARG A 204 -3.41 7.11 -39.07
C ARG A 204 -2.15 7.63 -39.74
N PHE A 205 -1.24 6.71 -40.05
CA PHE A 205 -0.05 6.95 -40.84
C PHE A 205 -0.23 6.35 -42.23
N ASP A 206 -0.01 7.17 -43.25
CA ASP A 206 0.07 6.74 -44.64
C ASP A 206 1.47 6.14 -44.94
N PRO A 207 1.70 5.47 -46.09
CA PRO A 207 2.99 4.84 -46.42
C PRO A 207 4.18 5.82 -46.47
N THR A 208 3.87 7.11 -46.65
CA THR A 208 4.81 8.24 -46.66
C THR A 208 5.08 8.81 -45.27
N GLY A 209 4.58 8.17 -44.20
CA GLY A 209 4.82 8.62 -42.82
C GLY A 209 4.01 9.85 -42.39
N ARG A 210 3.11 10.36 -43.24
CA ARG A 210 2.22 11.48 -42.87
C ARG A 210 1.18 11.04 -41.84
N MET A 211 1.12 11.76 -40.72
CA MET A 211 0.18 11.53 -39.64
C MET A 211 -1.13 12.29 -39.86
N THR A 212 -2.25 11.61 -39.70
CA THR A 212 -3.61 12.20 -39.72
C THR A 212 -4.37 11.77 -38.47
N HIS A 213 -5.09 12.71 -37.86
CA HIS A 213 -5.98 12.41 -36.74
C HIS A 213 -7.34 11.99 -37.28
N GLU A 214 -7.73 10.74 -37.04
CA GLU A 214 -9.00 10.20 -37.48
C GLU A 214 -9.69 9.47 -36.33
N ASP A 215 -11.03 9.54 -36.30
CA ASP A 215 -11.84 8.91 -35.26
C ASP A 215 -12.43 7.59 -35.76
N TYR A 216 -11.89 6.46 -35.29
CA TYR A 216 -12.35 5.13 -35.70
C TYR A 216 -13.19 4.43 -34.62
N SER A 217 -14.33 3.83 -35.02
CA SER A 217 -15.02 2.83 -34.19
C SER A 217 -14.37 1.45 -34.35
N ARG A 218 -14.55 0.56 -33.38
CA ARG A 218 -14.08 -0.84 -33.47
C ARG A 218 -14.58 -1.56 -34.73
N HIS A 219 -15.81 -1.27 -35.14
CA HIS A 219 -16.40 -1.85 -36.36
C HIS A 219 -15.78 -1.25 -37.63
N ASP A 220 -15.39 0.02 -37.60
CA ASP A 220 -14.74 0.69 -38.73
C ASP A 220 -13.33 0.11 -38.94
N VAL A 221 -12.60 -0.09 -37.85
CA VAL A 221 -11.28 -0.78 -37.85
C VAL A 221 -11.40 -2.20 -38.39
N LEU A 222 -12.39 -2.98 -37.93
CA LEU A 222 -12.60 -4.34 -38.42
C LEU A 222 -12.85 -4.36 -39.94
N LYS A 223 -13.72 -3.46 -40.42
CA LYS A 223 -14.01 -3.33 -41.85
C LYS A 223 -12.78 -2.87 -42.63
N MET A 224 -11.96 -1.99 -42.08
CA MET A 224 -10.72 -1.53 -42.71
C MET A 224 -9.75 -2.69 -42.90
N VAL A 225 -9.50 -3.48 -41.86
CA VAL A 225 -8.61 -4.65 -41.94
C VAL A 225 -9.17 -5.71 -42.88
N GLN A 226 -10.48 -5.97 -42.83
CA GLN A 226 -11.12 -6.93 -43.75
C GLN A 226 -11.00 -6.49 -45.21
N LYS A 227 -11.07 -5.18 -45.50
CA LYS A 227 -10.84 -4.66 -46.85
C LYS A 227 -9.37 -4.80 -47.28
N ALA A 228 -8.43 -4.55 -46.37
CA ALA A 228 -7.00 -4.70 -46.64
C ALA A 228 -6.58 -6.17 -46.87
N ALA A 229 -7.30 -7.12 -46.27
CA ALA A 229 -7.07 -8.55 -46.42
C ALA A 229 -7.55 -9.15 -47.76
N VAL A 230 -8.30 -8.40 -48.58
CA VAL A 230 -8.76 -8.83 -49.91
C VAL A 230 -7.65 -8.59 -50.93
N PRO A 231 -7.16 -9.63 -51.65
CA PRO A 231 -6.10 -9.46 -52.64
C PRO A 231 -6.56 -8.58 -53.82
N ALA A 232 -5.63 -7.80 -54.37
CA ALA A 232 -5.86 -6.87 -55.50
C ALA A 232 -6.58 -7.52 -56.70
N SER A 233 -6.38 -8.83 -56.93
CA SER A 233 -7.00 -9.59 -58.02
C SER A 233 -8.53 -9.74 -57.93
N THR A 234 -9.12 -9.44 -56.77
CA THR A 234 -10.59 -9.52 -56.57
C THR A 234 -11.32 -8.22 -56.94
N TRP A 235 -10.59 -7.14 -57.22
CA TRP A 235 -11.15 -5.82 -57.51
C TRP A 235 -11.52 -5.59 -58.99
N VAL A 236 -11.37 -6.61 -59.84
CA VAL A 236 -11.85 -6.57 -61.23
C VAL A 236 -13.21 -7.26 -61.32
N GLY A 237 -14.27 -6.45 -61.38
CA GLY A 237 -15.53 -6.79 -62.05
C GLY A 237 -16.41 -7.84 -61.38
N SER A 238 -17.46 -7.38 -60.72
CA SER A 238 -18.68 -8.16 -60.46
C SER A 238 -19.28 -8.69 -61.77
N LEU A 239 -19.24 -10.01 -61.98
CA LEU A 239 -20.18 -10.81 -62.79
C LEU A 239 -20.15 -12.26 -62.26
N PRO A 240 -21.27 -12.99 -62.26
CA PRO A 240 -21.37 -14.24 -61.52
C PRO A 240 -20.93 -15.47 -62.34
N SER A 241 -20.37 -16.42 -61.59
CA SER A 241 -20.45 -17.88 -61.81
C SER A 241 -19.49 -18.56 -62.80
N VAL A 242 -18.70 -19.46 -62.19
CA VAL A 242 -18.26 -20.78 -62.70
C VAL A 242 -17.35 -20.76 -63.93
N VAL A 243 -16.03 -20.82 -63.71
CA VAL A 243 -15.12 -21.54 -64.61
C VAL A 243 -14.02 -22.21 -63.77
N SER A 244 -13.98 -23.54 -63.82
CA SER A 244 -12.86 -24.37 -63.38
C SER A 244 -11.59 -23.98 -64.13
N LEU A 245 -10.55 -23.56 -63.42
CA LEU A 245 -9.26 -23.23 -64.04
C LEU A 245 -8.39 -24.48 -64.15
N THR A 246 -8.35 -25.00 -65.38
CA THR A 246 -7.27 -25.81 -65.91
C THR A 246 -5.93 -25.09 -65.77
N VAL A 247 -4.94 -25.83 -65.29
CA VAL A 247 -3.52 -25.51 -65.16
C VAL A 247 -2.98 -24.89 -66.46
N PHE A 248 -2.64 -23.59 -66.42
CA PHE A 248 -1.75 -22.97 -67.40
C PHE A 248 -0.34 -22.96 -66.83
N LYS A 249 0.54 -23.72 -67.49
CA LYS A 249 1.97 -23.76 -67.26
C LYS A 249 2.58 -22.64 -68.10
N SER A 250 3.17 -21.62 -67.48
CA SER A 250 4.03 -20.66 -68.16
C SER A 250 5.47 -20.90 -67.72
N ASP A 251 6.24 -21.53 -68.62
CA ASP A 251 7.68 -21.66 -68.52
C ASP A 251 8.34 -20.31 -68.84
N THR A 252 9.11 -19.75 -67.89
CA THR A 252 10.21 -18.83 -68.17
C THR A 252 11.41 -19.21 -67.29
N PRO A 253 12.61 -19.45 -67.86
CA PRO A 253 13.76 -19.92 -67.11
C PRO A 253 14.73 -18.77 -66.85
N GLU A 254 14.85 -18.26 -65.61
CA GLU A 254 16.03 -17.46 -65.19
C GLU A 254 15.94 -17.10 -63.69
N TYR A 255 16.32 -18.04 -62.82
CA TYR A 255 17.14 -17.80 -61.61
C TYR A 255 17.25 -19.14 -60.87
N ARG A 256 18.26 -19.94 -61.22
CA ARG A 256 18.56 -21.19 -60.51
C ARG A 256 20.06 -21.34 -60.33
N ALA A 257 20.57 -20.63 -59.33
CA ALA A 257 21.81 -21.00 -58.64
C ALA A 257 21.68 -20.47 -57.20
N HIS A 258 22.14 -21.26 -56.23
CA HIS A 258 22.00 -21.07 -54.78
C HIS A 258 20.69 -21.55 -54.14
N ALA A 259 20.35 -22.83 -54.35
CA ALA A 259 19.60 -23.60 -53.37
C ALA A 259 20.09 -25.06 -53.38
N GLN A 260 21.26 -25.30 -52.77
CA GLN A 260 21.76 -26.64 -52.50
C GLN A 260 21.87 -26.84 -50.99
N THR A 261 20.81 -27.40 -50.41
CA THR A 261 20.87 -28.51 -49.43
C THR A 261 19.43 -28.96 -49.17
N ARG A 262 18.99 -29.98 -49.92
CA ARG A 262 17.68 -30.61 -49.72
C ARG A 262 17.73 -31.56 -48.52
N ILE A 263 16.95 -31.27 -47.49
CA ILE A 263 16.36 -32.28 -46.61
C ILE A 263 14.94 -32.56 -47.15
N PRO A 264 14.54 -33.82 -47.39
CA PRO A 264 13.20 -34.12 -47.86
C PRO A 264 12.21 -33.98 -46.69
N ARG A 265 11.41 -32.91 -46.67
CA ARG A 265 10.26 -32.79 -45.75
C ARG A 265 8.99 -33.09 -46.55
N GLY A 266 8.16 -33.99 -46.00
CA GLY A 266 6.87 -34.41 -46.57
C GLY A 266 5.88 -33.25 -46.73
N PRO A 267 4.63 -33.50 -47.18
CA PRO A 267 3.68 -32.45 -47.51
C PRO A 267 3.31 -31.68 -46.23
N LYS A 268 3.98 -30.56 -45.97
CA LYS A 268 3.59 -29.64 -44.91
C LYS A 268 2.24 -29.04 -45.32
N GLY A 269 1.29 -29.17 -44.42
CA GLY A 269 -0.11 -28.83 -44.63
C GLY A 269 -0.30 -27.38 -45.04
N ILE A 270 -1.41 -27.14 -45.73
CA ILE A 270 -1.93 -25.81 -46.02
C ILE A 270 -2.06 -25.06 -44.68
N VAL A 271 -1.26 -24.00 -44.48
CA VAL A 271 -1.37 -23.13 -43.31
C VAL A 271 -2.52 -22.16 -43.57
N ASP A 272 -3.61 -22.27 -42.80
CA ASP A 272 -4.76 -21.37 -42.93
C ASP A 272 -4.58 -20.17 -41.99
N ILE A 273 -4.31 -19.00 -42.56
CA ILE A 273 -4.06 -17.78 -41.79
C ILE A 273 -5.38 -17.30 -41.15
N PRO A 274 -5.46 -17.19 -39.81
CA PRO A 274 -6.69 -16.79 -39.16
C PRO A 274 -7.09 -15.36 -39.51
N ASN A 275 -8.36 -15.18 -39.88
CA ASN A 275 -8.95 -13.87 -40.08
C ASN A 275 -9.02 -13.08 -38.76
N ILE A 276 -8.96 -11.74 -38.86
CA ILE A 276 -9.13 -10.86 -37.71
C ILE A 276 -10.55 -10.98 -37.13
N HIS A 277 -10.64 -11.03 -35.80
CA HIS A 277 -11.91 -11.06 -35.09
C HIS A 277 -12.08 -9.83 -34.18
N MET A 278 -13.32 -9.50 -33.81
CA MET A 278 -13.60 -8.43 -32.83
C MET A 278 -12.91 -8.66 -31.48
N ARG A 279 -12.58 -9.90 -31.13
CA ARG A 279 -11.80 -10.23 -29.92
C ARG A 279 -10.38 -9.66 -29.97
N ASP A 280 -9.76 -9.62 -31.14
CA ASP A 280 -8.39 -9.17 -31.33
C ASP A 280 -8.33 -7.64 -31.24
N ILE A 281 -9.28 -6.95 -31.85
CA ILE A 281 -9.43 -5.48 -31.76
C ILE A 281 -9.74 -5.03 -30.33
N ARG A 282 -10.48 -5.83 -29.55
CA ARG A 282 -10.72 -5.54 -28.12
C ARG A 282 -9.45 -5.56 -27.28
N LYS A 283 -8.41 -6.30 -27.66
CA LYS A 283 -7.13 -6.27 -26.92
C LYS A 283 -6.40 -4.94 -27.05
N LEU A 284 -6.63 -4.23 -28.17
CA LEU A 284 -6.05 -2.92 -28.44
C LEU A 284 -6.81 -1.77 -27.75
N ASP A 285 -7.82 -2.09 -26.93
CA ASP A 285 -8.69 -1.15 -26.27
C ASP A 285 -8.17 -0.69 -24.91
N ASN A 286 -8.25 0.63 -24.64
CA ASN A 286 -7.89 1.24 -23.36
C ASN A 286 -8.63 0.61 -22.17
N ALA A 287 -9.88 0.16 -22.34
CA ALA A 287 -10.64 -0.50 -21.26
C ALA A 287 -10.01 -1.81 -20.76
N PHE A 288 -9.20 -2.47 -21.60
CA PHE A 288 -8.47 -3.69 -21.25
C PHE A 288 -6.97 -3.43 -21.08
N ALA A 289 -6.56 -2.15 -21.03
CA ALA A 289 -5.16 -1.75 -21.05
C ALA A 289 -4.36 -2.18 -19.84
N LEU A 290 -4.94 -2.01 -18.67
CA LEU A 290 -4.27 -2.17 -17.38
C LEU A 290 -3.88 -3.64 -17.08
N ALA A 291 -4.37 -4.60 -17.87
CA ALA A 291 -4.16 -6.03 -17.66
C ALA A 291 -3.60 -6.76 -18.89
N SER A 292 -3.43 -6.08 -20.02
CA SER A 292 -2.96 -6.75 -21.24
C SER A 292 -1.44 -6.88 -21.22
N LYS A 293 -0.96 -8.12 -21.31
CA LYS A 293 0.46 -8.38 -21.58
C LYS A 293 0.84 -7.85 -22.97
N PRO A 294 2.08 -7.38 -23.17
CA PRO A 294 2.57 -7.07 -24.49
C PRO A 294 2.45 -8.29 -25.41
N SER A 295 2.02 -8.07 -26.65
CA SER A 295 1.82 -9.13 -27.62
C SER A 295 1.88 -8.57 -29.04
N ILE A 296 2.50 -9.31 -29.93
CA ILE A 296 2.40 -9.08 -31.37
C ILE A 296 1.62 -10.26 -31.96
N THR A 297 0.62 -9.97 -32.77
CA THR A 297 -0.27 -11.00 -33.30
C THR A 297 -0.45 -10.79 -34.79
N VAL A 298 -0.10 -11.80 -35.56
CA VAL A 298 -0.23 -11.79 -37.01
C VAL A 298 -1.60 -12.36 -37.40
N ARG A 299 -2.28 -11.66 -38.31
CA ARG A 299 -3.58 -12.05 -38.88
C ARG A 299 -3.55 -11.79 -40.37
N ARG A 300 -4.53 -12.35 -41.07
CA ARG A 300 -4.65 -12.16 -42.52
C ARG A 300 -4.74 -10.66 -42.86
N GLY A 301 -3.71 -10.15 -43.54
CA GLY A 301 -3.63 -8.77 -44.02
C GLY A 301 -3.34 -7.70 -42.95
N ALA A 302 -3.03 -8.09 -41.70
CA ALA A 302 -2.68 -7.13 -40.66
C ALA A 302 -1.84 -7.71 -39.52
N ILE A 303 -0.98 -6.86 -38.96
CA ILE A 303 -0.20 -7.14 -37.74
C ILE A 303 -0.75 -6.27 -36.61
N LEU A 304 -1.12 -6.90 -35.50
CA LEU A 304 -1.60 -6.22 -34.31
C LEU A 304 -0.46 -6.15 -33.31
N LEU A 305 -0.03 -4.92 -32.99
CA LEU A 305 0.98 -4.64 -31.98
C LEU A 305 0.31 -4.08 -30.74
N ASN A 306 0.50 -4.74 -29.61
CA ASN A 306 0.01 -4.30 -28.32
C ASN A 306 1.18 -4.22 -27.35
N ALA A 307 1.71 -3.03 -27.11
CA ALA A 307 2.82 -2.83 -26.18
C ALA A 307 2.68 -1.45 -25.53
N ASP A 308 2.29 -1.41 -24.26
CA ASP A 308 2.05 -0.15 -23.54
C ASP A 308 3.25 0.82 -23.63
N PRO A 309 3.06 2.10 -24.01
CA PRO A 309 1.81 2.83 -24.28
C PRO A 309 1.31 2.77 -25.74
N VAL A 310 2.02 2.10 -26.65
CA VAL A 310 1.75 2.07 -28.10
C VAL A 310 0.89 0.85 -28.49
N ARG A 311 -0.23 1.10 -29.15
CA ARG A 311 -1.08 0.04 -29.71
C ARG A 311 -1.34 0.34 -31.15
N ALA A 312 -1.06 -0.60 -32.03
CA ALA A 312 -1.14 -0.34 -33.46
C ALA A 312 -1.70 -1.53 -34.23
N ILE A 313 -2.34 -1.22 -35.35
CA ILE A 313 -2.66 -2.17 -36.40
C ILE A 313 -1.91 -1.71 -37.64
N ILE A 314 -0.98 -2.54 -38.08
CA ILE A 314 -0.19 -2.33 -39.28
C ILE A 314 -0.86 -3.10 -40.40
N MET A 315 -1.17 -2.42 -41.50
CA MET A 315 -1.67 -3.00 -42.74
C MET A 315 -0.65 -2.71 -43.85
N GLN A 316 -0.89 -3.22 -45.06
CA GLN A 316 0.05 -3.05 -46.18
C GLN A 316 0.32 -1.57 -46.50
N ASN A 317 -0.74 -0.75 -46.55
CA ASN A 317 -0.69 0.62 -47.05
C ASN A 317 -1.05 1.68 -46.01
N ASN A 318 -1.33 1.29 -44.76
CA ASN A 318 -1.57 2.24 -43.68
C ASN A 318 -1.31 1.60 -42.33
N CYS A 319 -1.06 2.45 -41.33
CA CYS A 319 -0.92 2.04 -39.94
C CYS A 319 -1.85 2.89 -39.07
N VAL A 320 -2.59 2.24 -38.17
CA VAL A 320 -3.50 2.91 -37.24
C VAL A 320 -3.02 2.69 -35.82
N VAL A 321 -2.67 3.77 -35.13
CA VAL A 321 -2.20 3.77 -33.73
C VAL A 321 -3.32 4.28 -32.82
N PHE A 322 -3.61 3.49 -31.78
CA PHE A 322 -4.55 3.81 -30.72
C PHE A 322 -3.79 4.42 -29.55
N LEU A 323 -4.08 5.67 -29.23
CA LEU A 323 -3.48 6.37 -28.12
C LEU A 323 -4.26 6.12 -26.82
N GLN A 324 -3.51 5.98 -25.72
CA GLN A 324 -4.10 5.94 -24.38
C GLN A 324 -4.32 7.35 -23.83
N GLU A 325 -5.29 7.51 -22.94
CA GLU A 325 -5.52 8.77 -22.22
C GLU A 325 -4.27 9.10 -21.39
N GLY A 326 -3.65 10.26 -21.64
CA GLY A 326 -2.39 10.68 -21.01
C GLY A 326 -1.11 10.38 -21.79
N ALA A 327 -1.19 9.72 -22.96
CA ALA A 327 -0.04 9.41 -23.81
C ALA A 327 0.28 10.50 -24.86
N GLU A 328 -0.10 11.75 -24.62
CA GLU A 328 0.14 12.88 -25.56
C GLU A 328 1.64 13.12 -25.81
N SER A 329 2.50 12.75 -24.85
CA SER A 329 3.95 12.83 -24.96
C SER A 329 4.56 11.87 -25.99
N VAL A 330 3.82 10.84 -26.41
CA VAL A 330 4.26 9.82 -27.37
C VAL A 330 4.00 10.25 -28.83
N ILE A 331 3.02 11.13 -29.06
CA ILE A 331 2.65 11.63 -30.39
C ILE A 331 3.83 12.28 -31.14
N PRO A 332 4.58 13.24 -30.55
CA PRO A 332 5.70 13.87 -31.26
C PRO A 332 6.84 12.89 -31.54
N LEU A 333 7.03 11.89 -30.67
CA LEU A 333 8.02 10.84 -30.86
C LEU A 333 7.63 9.90 -32.02
N LEU A 334 6.35 9.50 -32.09
CA LEU A 334 5.83 8.76 -33.23
C LEU A 334 5.97 9.56 -34.53
N GLU A 335 5.59 10.83 -34.53
CA GLU A 335 5.70 11.67 -35.72
C GLU A 335 7.16 11.84 -36.17
N ALA A 336 8.09 12.05 -35.23
CA ALA A 336 9.52 12.14 -35.52
C ALA A 336 10.04 10.82 -36.13
N ASN A 337 9.77 9.68 -35.48
CA ASN A 337 10.25 8.39 -35.94
C ASN A 337 9.67 8.04 -37.32
N PHE A 338 8.38 8.28 -37.57
CA PHE A 338 7.77 8.02 -38.89
C PHE A 338 8.27 8.98 -39.99
N LYS A 339 8.74 10.19 -39.66
CA LYS A 339 9.34 11.16 -40.61
C LYS A 339 10.84 10.97 -40.82
N GLU A 340 11.57 10.51 -39.80
CA GLU A 340 13.01 10.26 -39.87
C GLU A 340 13.31 9.21 -40.94
N PHE A 341 12.47 8.17 -41.02
CA PHE A 341 12.52 7.15 -42.08
C PHE A 341 12.03 7.64 -43.47
N ASP A 342 11.52 8.87 -43.58
CA ASP A 342 11.20 9.55 -44.86
C ASP A 342 12.32 10.51 -45.31
N SER A 343 13.18 10.96 -44.39
CA SER A 343 14.08 12.10 -44.62
C SER A 343 15.58 11.86 -44.40
N GLN A 344 16.02 10.74 -43.79
CA GLN A 344 17.44 10.54 -43.51
C GLN A 344 18.17 9.61 -44.50
N ASP A 345 19.02 10.28 -45.29
CA ASP A 345 20.25 9.78 -45.93
C ASP A 345 21.45 9.78 -44.94
N HIS A 346 21.27 10.12 -43.65
CA HIS A 346 22.38 10.29 -42.69
C HIS A 346 22.00 10.01 -41.22
N ALA A 347 22.29 8.79 -40.71
CA ALA A 347 22.71 8.57 -39.30
C ALA A 347 23.26 7.13 -39.07
N PHE A 348 24.53 7.08 -38.66
CA PHE A 348 25.31 6.00 -38.05
C PHE A 348 25.76 4.76 -38.86
N GLU A 349 27.07 4.56 -38.78
CA GLU A 349 28.02 3.80 -39.61
C GLU A 349 27.93 2.25 -39.51
N PHE A 350 26.79 1.68 -39.10
CA PHE A 350 26.62 0.23 -38.96
C PHE A 350 25.67 -0.43 -39.98
N THR A 351 25.12 0.36 -40.91
CA THR A 351 24.09 -0.04 -41.88
C THR A 351 24.60 -0.11 -43.32
N PHE A 352 25.84 -0.56 -43.56
CA PHE A 352 26.30 -0.74 -44.95
C PHE A 352 25.59 -1.90 -45.66
N GLU A 353 25.28 -3.01 -44.97
CA GLU A 353 24.52 -4.12 -45.55
C GLU A 353 23.01 -3.85 -45.67
N ARG A 354 22.46 -2.96 -44.83
CA ARG A 354 21.06 -2.52 -44.89
C ARG A 354 20.80 -1.60 -46.10
N ARG A 355 21.84 -0.90 -46.60
CA ARG A 355 21.78 0.06 -47.72
C ARG A 355 21.50 -0.59 -49.08
N LEU A 356 21.92 -1.84 -49.32
CA LEU A 356 21.67 -2.49 -50.61
C LEU A 356 20.26 -3.08 -50.77
N ARG A 357 19.53 -3.34 -49.67
CA ARG A 357 18.19 -3.95 -49.67
C ARG A 357 17.03 -2.99 -49.37
N ALA A 358 17.33 -1.79 -48.85
CA ALA A 358 16.30 -0.80 -48.49
C ALA A 358 15.58 -0.15 -49.70
N SER A 359 16.11 -0.25 -50.92
CA SER A 359 15.48 0.32 -52.12
C SER A 359 14.17 -0.39 -52.53
N GLU A 360 13.86 -1.56 -51.95
CA GLU A 360 12.63 -2.33 -52.20
C GLU A 360 11.79 -2.53 -50.92
N LEU A 361 12.15 -1.90 -49.79
CA LEU A 361 11.48 -2.14 -48.52
C LEU A 361 10.07 -1.53 -48.52
N THR A 362 9.06 -2.40 -48.43
CA THR A 362 7.67 -1.99 -48.57
C THR A 362 7.12 -1.26 -47.33
N GLY A 363 6.06 -0.46 -47.51
CA GLY A 363 5.51 0.45 -46.49
C GLY A 363 5.18 -0.18 -45.12
N TYR A 364 4.84 -1.48 -45.08
CA TYR A 364 4.57 -2.18 -43.80
C TYR A 364 5.81 -2.39 -42.92
N CYS A 365 6.98 -2.67 -43.51
CA CYS A 365 8.23 -2.82 -42.75
C CYS A 365 8.64 -1.51 -42.11
N ARG A 366 8.46 -0.38 -42.83
CA ARG A 366 8.73 0.96 -42.30
C ARG A 366 7.82 1.30 -41.12
N ALA A 367 6.53 0.98 -41.22
CA ALA A 367 5.57 1.21 -40.14
C ALA A 367 5.85 0.32 -38.92
N LEU A 368 6.29 -0.93 -39.13
CA LEU A 368 6.70 -1.80 -38.04
C LEU A 368 7.96 -1.25 -37.35
N GLU A 369 9.00 -0.94 -38.13
CA GLU A 369 10.27 -0.42 -37.64
C GLU A 369 10.10 0.85 -36.81
N SER A 370 9.34 1.83 -37.30
CA SER A 370 9.07 3.07 -36.57
C SER A 370 8.34 2.84 -35.25
N LEU A 371 7.43 1.86 -35.20
CA LEU A 371 6.73 1.49 -33.97
C LEU A 371 7.65 0.76 -32.97
N LEU A 372 8.49 -0.16 -33.44
CA LEU A 372 9.45 -0.86 -32.58
C LEU A 372 10.49 0.11 -32.02
N LEU A 373 11.04 0.99 -32.86
CA LEU A 373 11.92 2.07 -32.42
C LEU A 373 11.24 2.96 -31.37
N THR A 374 9.97 3.32 -31.60
CA THR A 374 9.20 4.09 -30.61
C THR A 374 9.07 3.36 -29.28
N ILE A 375 8.83 2.05 -29.29
CA ILE A 375 8.74 1.26 -28.06
C ILE A 375 10.10 1.22 -27.34
N CYS A 376 11.19 0.92 -28.05
CA CYS A 376 12.54 0.87 -27.46
C CYS A 376 12.95 2.22 -26.87
N THR A 377 12.75 3.32 -27.60
CA THR A 377 13.06 4.68 -27.11
C THR A 377 12.24 5.08 -25.89
N ILE A 378 10.96 4.67 -25.79
CA ILE A 378 10.15 4.89 -24.59
C ILE A 378 10.70 4.09 -23.40
N LEU A 379 11.01 2.81 -23.60
CA LEU A 379 11.57 1.96 -22.55
C LEU A 379 12.92 2.49 -22.05
N GLU A 380 13.78 2.94 -22.97
CA GLU A 380 15.07 3.53 -22.64
C GLU A 380 14.91 4.87 -21.90
N LYS A 381 13.99 5.73 -22.34
CA LYS A 381 13.69 7.01 -21.68
C LYS A 381 13.17 6.81 -20.25
N ASP A 382 12.31 5.81 -20.04
CA ASP A 382 11.85 5.47 -18.69
C ASP A 382 12.97 4.90 -17.83
N CYS A 383 13.85 4.07 -18.42
CA CYS A 383 15.03 3.52 -17.75
C CYS A 383 16.00 4.64 -17.31
N THR A 384 16.35 5.56 -18.21
CA THR A 384 17.24 6.70 -17.93
C THR A 384 16.66 7.70 -16.93
N ARG A 385 15.32 7.77 -16.79
CA ARG A 385 14.66 8.58 -15.77
C ARG A 385 14.66 7.92 -14.39
N VAL A 386 14.35 6.63 -14.31
CA VAL A 386 14.12 5.93 -13.02
C VAL A 386 15.42 5.43 -12.39
N LEU A 387 16.37 4.93 -13.19
CA LEU A 387 17.65 4.40 -12.69
C LEU A 387 18.47 5.38 -11.84
N PRO A 388 18.73 6.64 -12.26
CA PRO A 388 19.55 7.56 -11.44
C PRO A 388 18.84 7.94 -10.13
N LEU A 389 17.50 8.01 -10.14
CA LEU A 389 16.71 8.26 -8.93
C LEU A 389 16.80 7.08 -7.96
N ALA A 390 16.79 5.84 -8.48
CA ALA A 390 16.97 4.64 -7.69
C ALA A 390 18.38 4.59 -7.08
N GLN A 391 19.43 4.87 -7.87
CA GLN A 391 20.81 4.96 -7.39
C GLN A 391 20.95 6.01 -6.28
N ALA A 392 20.46 7.22 -6.49
CA ALA A 392 20.51 8.27 -5.47
C ALA A 392 19.78 7.89 -4.18
N THR A 393 18.72 7.09 -4.27
CA THR A 393 17.98 6.58 -3.09
C THR A 393 18.77 5.49 -2.36
N ILE A 394 19.44 4.60 -3.10
CA ILE A 394 20.36 3.59 -2.56
C ILE A 394 21.53 4.27 -1.84
N ASP A 395 22.13 5.29 -2.46
CA ASP A 395 23.28 5.99 -1.87
C ASP A 395 22.90 6.68 -0.55
N LYS A 396 21.71 7.30 -0.48
CA LYS A 396 21.18 7.88 0.77
C LYS A 396 21.00 6.82 1.85
N MET A 397 20.45 5.66 1.51
CA MET A 397 20.30 4.51 2.42
C MET A 397 21.62 4.03 3.03
N THR A 398 22.72 4.15 2.28
CA THR A 398 24.03 3.77 2.81
C THR A 398 24.56 4.76 3.85
N GLN A 399 24.12 6.02 3.80
CA GLN A 399 24.59 7.13 4.63
C GLN A 399 23.80 7.29 5.94
N ASP A 400 23.54 6.18 6.67
CA ASP A 400 23.16 6.05 8.11
C ASP A 400 22.11 7.02 8.75
N ALA A 401 21.59 8.03 8.07
CA ALA A 401 20.84 9.15 8.63
C ALA A 401 19.40 9.14 8.08
N ALA A 402 18.49 8.53 8.86
CA ALA A 402 17.03 8.48 8.65
C ALA A 402 16.46 7.32 7.80
N LEU A 403 16.92 6.10 8.08
CA LEU A 403 16.48 4.82 7.48
C LEU A 403 14.95 4.60 7.36
N ALA A 404 14.12 5.10 8.28
CA ALA A 404 12.68 4.78 8.28
C ALA A 404 11.88 5.53 7.20
N GLY A 405 12.13 6.84 7.02
CA GLY A 405 11.48 7.63 5.96
C GLY A 405 12.00 7.27 4.58
N GLU A 406 13.29 6.93 4.51
CA GLU A 406 13.92 6.51 3.27
C GLU A 406 13.47 5.11 2.82
N LEU A 407 13.01 4.24 3.74
CA LEU A 407 12.58 2.89 3.37
C LEU A 407 11.32 2.91 2.51
N GLU A 408 10.46 3.90 2.76
CA GLU A 408 9.24 4.11 2.00
C GLU A 408 9.54 4.70 0.61
N THR A 409 10.52 5.61 0.50
CA THR A 409 10.97 6.11 -0.81
C THR A 409 11.64 5.00 -1.61
N LEU A 410 12.47 4.16 -0.97
CA LEU A 410 13.06 2.97 -1.58
C LEU A 410 11.98 1.98 -2.04
N ARG A 411 10.92 1.77 -1.24
CA ARG A 411 9.78 0.93 -1.60
C ARG A 411 9.03 1.48 -2.81
N SER A 412 8.77 2.78 -2.84
CA SER A 412 8.12 3.45 -3.97
C SER A 412 8.94 3.32 -5.24
N MET A 413 10.25 3.58 -5.18
CA MET A 413 11.17 3.43 -6.31
C MET A 413 11.26 1.97 -6.78
N LYS A 414 11.27 1.01 -5.84
CA LYS A 414 11.26 -0.42 -6.17
C LYS A 414 10.00 -0.79 -6.95
N ASN A 415 8.82 -0.31 -6.51
CA ASN A 415 7.58 -0.60 -7.21
C ASN A 415 7.58 -0.04 -8.65
N GLN A 416 8.09 1.19 -8.85
CA GLN A 416 8.24 1.78 -10.18
C GLN A 416 9.18 0.96 -11.07
N LEU A 417 10.28 0.46 -10.49
CA LEU A 417 11.27 -0.34 -11.20
C LEU A 417 10.76 -1.76 -11.48
N ASP A 418 9.98 -2.35 -10.58
CA ASP A 418 9.28 -3.63 -10.78
C ASP A 418 8.22 -3.51 -11.90
N GLU A 419 7.48 -2.40 -11.96
CA GLU A 419 6.54 -2.10 -13.06
C GLU A 419 7.26 -1.94 -14.41
N LEU A 420 8.35 -1.17 -14.44
CA LEU A 420 9.19 -1.05 -15.63
C LEU A 420 9.75 -2.42 -16.06
N ASN A 421 10.24 -3.22 -15.12
CA ASN A 421 10.76 -4.56 -15.39
C ASN A 421 9.69 -5.50 -15.96
N ALA A 422 8.47 -5.46 -15.42
CA ALA A 422 7.35 -6.25 -15.92
C ALA A 422 7.00 -5.85 -17.37
N ARG A 423 7.01 -4.55 -17.68
CA ARG A 423 6.77 -4.04 -19.04
C ARG A 423 7.87 -4.46 -20.00
N VAL A 424 9.15 -4.25 -19.66
CA VAL A 424 10.31 -4.67 -20.48
C VAL A 424 10.32 -6.19 -20.70
N THR A 425 10.10 -6.97 -19.64
CA THR A 425 10.04 -8.43 -19.72
C THR A 425 8.88 -8.91 -20.59
N GLY A 426 7.73 -8.23 -20.52
CA GLY A 426 6.58 -8.50 -21.36
C GLY A 426 6.87 -8.23 -22.84
N THR A 427 7.47 -7.08 -23.15
CA THR A 427 7.84 -6.72 -24.53
C THR A 427 8.87 -7.68 -25.09
N ARG A 428 9.92 -8.01 -24.32
CA ARG A 428 10.91 -9.03 -24.69
C ARG A 428 10.24 -10.36 -25.03
N LYS A 429 9.34 -10.82 -24.17
CA LYS A 429 8.63 -12.08 -24.40
C LYS A 429 7.82 -12.04 -25.69
N ALA A 430 7.14 -10.93 -25.99
CA ALA A 430 6.40 -10.78 -27.23
C ALA A 430 7.30 -10.92 -28.48
N PHE A 431 8.52 -10.37 -28.46
CA PHE A 431 9.48 -10.50 -29.56
C PHE A 431 10.01 -11.94 -29.69
N VAL A 432 10.40 -12.55 -28.56
CA VAL A 432 10.86 -13.96 -28.54
C VAL A 432 9.78 -14.89 -29.07
N ASP A 433 8.53 -14.72 -28.62
CA ASP A 433 7.40 -15.55 -29.04
C ASP A 433 7.17 -15.49 -30.59
N ILE A 434 7.50 -14.37 -31.25
CA ILE A 434 7.42 -14.24 -32.72
C ILE A 434 8.62 -14.88 -33.40
N LEU A 435 9.83 -14.59 -32.92
CA LEU A 435 11.08 -15.08 -33.51
C LEU A 435 11.17 -16.60 -33.43
N GLU A 436 10.61 -17.21 -32.38
CA GLU A 436 10.50 -18.66 -32.26
C GLU A 436 9.51 -19.29 -33.27
N ASN A 437 8.55 -18.51 -33.80
CA ASN A 437 7.55 -19.00 -34.74
C ASN A 437 7.79 -18.50 -36.17
N GLU A 438 8.51 -19.33 -36.93
CA GLU A 438 8.83 -19.10 -38.34
C GLU A 438 7.58 -18.84 -39.23
N GLU A 439 6.43 -19.45 -38.90
CA GLU A 439 5.18 -19.21 -39.64
C GLU A 439 4.66 -17.79 -39.42
N ASP A 440 4.65 -17.31 -38.16
CA ASP A 440 4.23 -15.95 -37.83
C ASP A 440 5.15 -14.91 -38.46
N LEU A 441 6.46 -15.15 -38.42
CA LEU A 441 7.45 -14.28 -39.04
C LEU A 441 7.23 -14.15 -40.56
N ARG A 442 7.00 -15.27 -41.25
CA ARG A 442 6.71 -15.29 -42.70
C ARG A 442 5.37 -14.60 -43.02
N MET A 443 4.36 -14.75 -42.17
CA MET A 443 3.06 -14.09 -42.32
C MET A 443 3.12 -12.56 -42.13
N MET A 444 4.17 -12.01 -41.52
CA MET A 444 4.35 -10.56 -41.38
C MET A 444 4.70 -9.88 -42.71
N HIS A 445 5.09 -10.62 -43.76
CA HIS A 445 5.35 -10.06 -45.08
C HIS A 445 4.06 -9.69 -45.83
N LEU A 446 3.37 -8.65 -45.34
CA LEU A 446 2.03 -8.27 -45.77
C LEU A 446 1.95 -7.92 -47.26
N THR A 447 3.01 -7.36 -47.85
CA THR A 447 2.98 -6.97 -49.28
C THR A 447 3.20 -8.16 -50.21
N LYS A 448 4.24 -8.97 -49.96
CA LYS A 448 4.48 -10.19 -50.74
C LYS A 448 3.23 -11.08 -50.76
N LEU A 449 2.55 -11.18 -49.62
CA LEU A 449 1.34 -11.97 -49.46
C LEU A 449 0.09 -11.36 -50.12
N HIS A 450 0.04 -10.02 -50.25
CA HIS A 450 -1.05 -9.34 -50.94
C HIS A 450 -0.90 -9.42 -52.47
N ASP A 451 0.34 -9.30 -52.96
CA ASP A 451 0.65 -9.29 -54.39
C ASP A 451 0.52 -10.69 -55.00
N ASP A 452 1.02 -11.72 -54.30
CA ASP A 452 0.83 -13.11 -54.69
C ASP A 452 0.10 -13.91 -53.59
N PRO A 453 -1.24 -14.07 -53.72
CA PRO A 453 -2.03 -14.83 -52.75
C PRO A 453 -1.77 -16.35 -52.81
N ALA A 454 -1.03 -16.86 -53.80
CA ALA A 454 -0.63 -18.27 -53.83
C ALA A 454 0.43 -18.58 -52.77
N LEU A 455 1.26 -17.60 -52.40
CA LEU A 455 2.28 -17.70 -51.34
C LEU A 455 1.67 -17.99 -49.96
N VAL A 456 0.39 -17.66 -49.74
CA VAL A 456 -0.34 -18.04 -48.51
C VAL A 456 -0.35 -19.55 -48.31
N ARG A 457 -0.43 -20.31 -49.40
CA ARG A 457 -0.49 -21.78 -49.36
C ARG A 457 0.89 -22.42 -49.23
N ASP A 458 1.95 -21.68 -49.57
CA ASP A 458 3.34 -22.11 -49.51
C ASP A 458 4.22 -21.00 -48.89
N LEU A 459 3.98 -20.72 -47.61
CA LEU A 459 4.68 -19.67 -46.84
C LEU A 459 6.19 -19.90 -46.75
N PHE A 460 6.65 -21.15 -46.91
CA PHE A 460 8.07 -21.52 -46.83
C PHE A 460 8.81 -21.35 -48.17
N SER A 461 8.16 -20.79 -49.19
CA SER A 461 8.75 -20.63 -50.52
C SER A 461 9.68 -19.41 -50.67
N PHE A 462 9.55 -18.40 -49.81
CA PHE A 462 10.38 -17.18 -49.79
C PHE A 462 11.09 -17.04 -48.45
N ASP A 463 12.15 -16.25 -48.33
CA ASP A 463 12.92 -16.12 -47.08
C ASP A 463 12.39 -15.03 -46.13
N SER A 464 12.57 -15.25 -44.81
CA SER A 464 12.20 -14.34 -43.71
C SER A 464 13.39 -13.69 -42.99
N GLU A 465 14.62 -14.01 -43.41
CA GLU A 465 15.88 -13.55 -42.78
C GLU A 465 15.94 -12.02 -42.55
N GLU A 466 15.43 -11.22 -43.50
CA GLU A 466 15.43 -9.75 -43.38
C GLU A 466 14.62 -9.23 -42.20
N LEU A 467 13.45 -9.84 -41.96
CA LEU A 467 12.59 -9.44 -40.85
C LEU A 467 13.09 -10.02 -39.52
N GLU A 468 13.65 -11.23 -39.55
CA GLU A 468 14.31 -11.85 -38.40
C GLU A 468 15.41 -10.94 -37.88
N SER A 469 16.36 -10.57 -38.76
CA SER A 469 17.47 -9.69 -38.43
C SER A 469 17.01 -8.33 -37.90
N LEU A 470 15.94 -7.75 -38.46
CA LEU A 470 15.36 -6.51 -37.95
C LEU A 470 14.84 -6.65 -36.53
N LEU A 471 14.10 -7.73 -36.24
CA LEU A 471 13.55 -7.99 -34.91
C LEU A 471 14.63 -8.33 -33.89
N GLU A 472 15.70 -9.03 -34.28
CA GLU A 472 16.83 -9.37 -33.43
C GLU A 472 17.55 -8.12 -32.90
N VAL A 473 17.79 -7.12 -33.75
CA VAL A 473 18.43 -5.86 -33.34
C VAL A 473 17.62 -5.18 -32.23
N TYR A 474 16.31 -5.04 -32.39
CA TYR A 474 15.47 -4.44 -31.35
C TYR A 474 15.32 -5.33 -30.11
N LEU A 475 15.40 -6.66 -30.28
CA LEU A 475 15.39 -7.59 -29.16
C LEU A 475 16.67 -7.43 -28.32
N GLU A 476 17.84 -7.22 -28.94
CA GLU A 476 19.10 -6.92 -28.25
C GLU A 476 19.00 -5.64 -27.40
N ASP A 477 18.46 -4.55 -27.96
CA ASP A 477 18.21 -3.29 -27.21
C ASP A 477 17.30 -3.51 -25.98
N ILE A 478 16.29 -4.37 -26.12
CA ILE A 478 15.38 -4.72 -25.03
C ILE A 478 16.10 -5.55 -23.97
N TYR A 479 16.98 -6.48 -24.36
CA TYR A 479 17.79 -7.26 -23.43
C TYR A 479 18.74 -6.39 -22.60
N ASP A 480 19.37 -5.40 -23.24
CA ASP A 480 20.24 -4.44 -22.56
C ASP A 480 19.46 -3.61 -21.54
N THR A 481 18.28 -3.12 -21.93
CA THR A 481 17.39 -2.40 -21.03
C THR A 481 16.94 -3.28 -19.86
N GLN A 482 16.57 -4.54 -20.13
CA GLN A 482 16.17 -5.50 -19.09
C GLN A 482 17.29 -5.74 -18.09
N THR A 483 18.51 -5.96 -18.58
CA THR A 483 19.69 -6.24 -17.75
C THR A 483 19.99 -5.08 -16.82
N ARG A 484 19.95 -3.84 -17.32
CA ARG A 484 20.16 -2.63 -16.50
C ARG A 484 19.12 -2.49 -15.39
N VAL A 485 17.85 -2.76 -15.69
CA VAL A 485 16.76 -2.72 -14.70
C VAL A 485 16.90 -3.85 -13.67
N ALA A 486 17.22 -5.06 -14.11
CA ALA A 486 17.40 -6.23 -13.24
C ALA A 486 18.55 -6.04 -12.25
N LEU A 487 19.71 -5.56 -12.73
CA LEU A 487 20.86 -5.25 -11.87
C LEU A 487 20.52 -4.19 -10.82
N MET A 488 19.73 -3.18 -11.19
CA MET A 488 19.30 -2.16 -10.24
C MET A 488 18.35 -2.73 -9.17
N LEU A 489 17.39 -3.58 -9.55
CA LEU A 489 16.50 -4.26 -8.61
C LEU A 489 17.27 -5.16 -7.63
N GLU A 490 18.28 -5.87 -8.11
CA GLU A 490 19.16 -6.68 -7.28
C GLU A 490 19.97 -5.82 -6.31
N ASN A 491 20.58 -4.73 -6.80
CA ASN A 491 21.30 -3.77 -5.96
C ASN A 491 20.41 -3.15 -4.88
N MET A 492 19.17 -2.79 -5.20
CA MET A 492 18.19 -2.30 -4.22
C MET A 492 17.87 -3.36 -3.15
N ALA A 493 17.69 -4.62 -3.54
CA ALA A 493 17.42 -5.72 -2.61
C ALA A 493 18.62 -5.97 -1.69
N ASN A 494 19.83 -5.98 -2.25
CA ASN A 494 21.08 -6.15 -1.51
C ASN A 494 21.29 -5.03 -0.49
N THR A 495 21.13 -3.76 -0.90
CA THR A 495 21.26 -2.62 0.02
C THR A 495 20.18 -2.63 1.10
N LYS A 496 18.94 -2.99 0.77
CA LYS A 496 17.88 -3.16 1.78
C LYS A 496 18.27 -4.20 2.82
N ASN A 497 18.82 -5.34 2.41
CA ASN A 497 19.24 -6.39 3.33
C ASN A 497 20.38 -5.90 4.24
N ILE A 498 21.36 -5.19 3.70
CA ILE A 498 22.46 -4.58 4.49
C ILE A 498 21.90 -3.56 5.50
N ALA A 499 21.00 -2.68 5.07
CA ALA A 499 20.35 -1.71 5.93
C ALA A 499 19.56 -2.38 7.08
N MET A 500 18.84 -3.46 6.76
CA MET A 500 18.12 -4.25 7.77
C MET A 500 19.07 -4.91 8.77
N LEU A 501 20.19 -5.48 8.31
CA LEU A 501 21.22 -6.03 9.19
C LEU A 501 21.82 -4.95 10.12
N LYS A 502 22.05 -3.73 9.63
CA LYS A 502 22.50 -2.61 10.47
C LYS A 502 21.46 -2.24 11.54
N LEU A 503 20.17 -2.18 11.17
CA LEU A 503 19.09 -1.90 12.11
C LEU A 503 18.96 -2.99 13.18
N ASP A 504 19.08 -4.25 12.81
CA ASP A 504 19.07 -5.38 13.74
C ASP A 504 20.30 -5.33 14.67
N ALA A 505 21.48 -4.97 14.16
CA ALA A 505 22.66 -4.75 14.98
C ALA A 505 22.47 -3.60 15.98
N LYS A 506 21.86 -2.48 15.57
CA LYS A 506 21.54 -1.36 16.47
C LYS A 506 20.50 -1.75 17.53
N ARG A 507 19.47 -2.51 17.15
CA ARG A 507 18.49 -3.05 18.09
C ARG A 507 19.16 -3.99 19.11
N ASN A 508 20.03 -4.87 18.65
CA ASN A 508 20.79 -5.78 19.51
C ASN A 508 21.73 -4.99 20.45
N TYR A 509 22.38 -3.94 19.95
CA TYR A 509 23.17 -3.04 20.77
C TYR A 509 22.33 -2.34 21.86
N LEU A 510 21.17 -1.79 21.51
CA LEU A 510 20.24 -1.19 22.47
C LEU A 510 19.72 -2.20 23.51
N MET A 511 19.47 -3.45 23.10
CA MET A 511 19.08 -4.52 24.01
C MET A 511 20.20 -4.84 25.00
N THR A 512 21.45 -4.92 24.54
CA THR A 512 22.63 -5.08 25.40
C THR A 512 22.77 -3.92 26.38
N LEU A 513 22.61 -2.68 25.92
CA LEU A 513 22.64 -1.50 26.79
C LEU A 513 21.54 -1.56 27.86
N ASN A 514 20.30 -1.86 27.48
CA ASN A 514 19.20 -1.98 28.43
C ASN A 514 19.46 -3.09 29.45
N LEU A 515 19.99 -4.24 29.02
CA LEU A 515 20.40 -5.32 29.92
C LEU A 515 21.49 -4.86 30.91
N THR A 516 22.49 -4.10 30.47
CA THR A 516 23.52 -3.57 31.39
C THR A 516 22.94 -2.61 32.43
N LEU A 517 22.04 -1.70 32.02
CA LEU A 517 21.39 -0.76 32.94
C LEU A 517 20.46 -1.47 33.92
N THR A 518 19.72 -2.47 33.44
CA THR A 518 18.86 -3.32 34.28
C THR A 518 19.70 -4.11 35.29
N LEU A 519 20.85 -4.64 34.87
CA LEU A 519 21.79 -5.31 35.77
C LEU A 519 22.31 -4.34 36.85
N TRP A 520 22.72 -3.13 36.48
CA TRP A 520 23.19 -2.13 37.43
C TRP A 520 22.10 -1.72 38.45
N THR A 521 20.89 -1.44 37.97
CA THR A 521 19.77 -1.03 38.83
C THR A 521 19.34 -2.13 39.80
N THR A 522 19.27 -3.38 39.34
CA THR A 522 18.97 -4.54 40.20
C THR A 522 20.06 -4.76 41.25
N LEU A 523 21.34 -4.62 40.89
CA LEU A 523 22.45 -4.74 41.85
C LEU A 523 22.46 -3.63 42.92
N VAL A 524 22.09 -2.40 42.55
CA VAL A 524 21.98 -1.27 43.49
C VAL A 524 20.74 -1.39 44.39
N SER A 525 19.67 -2.04 43.93
CA SER A 525 18.42 -2.19 44.70
C SER A 525 18.60 -3.01 46.00
N VAL A 526 19.49 -4.01 46.00
CA VAL A 526 19.71 -4.90 47.16
C VAL A 526 20.32 -4.15 48.36
N PRO A 527 21.45 -3.42 48.22
CA PRO A 527 21.93 -2.55 49.30
C PRO A 527 20.95 -1.45 49.67
N THR A 528 20.22 -0.89 48.70
CA THR A 528 19.21 0.16 48.98
C THR A 528 18.11 -0.37 49.92
N PHE A 529 17.69 -1.62 49.75
CA PHE A 529 16.75 -2.29 50.66
C PHE A 529 17.37 -2.49 52.06
N ILE A 530 18.62 -2.95 52.14
CA ILE A 530 19.32 -3.17 53.42
C ILE A 530 19.49 -1.84 54.18
N VAL A 531 19.99 -0.81 53.50
CA VAL A 531 20.15 0.55 54.05
C VAL A 531 18.79 1.12 54.46
N GLY A 532 17.76 0.91 53.64
CA GLY A 532 16.39 1.30 53.98
C GLY A 532 15.88 0.61 55.25
N ALA A 533 16.14 -0.69 55.42
CA ALA A 533 15.72 -1.45 56.58
C ALA A 533 16.43 -1.01 57.88
N PHE A 534 17.74 -0.77 57.83
CA PHE A 534 18.51 -0.21 58.95
C PHE A 534 18.26 1.29 59.17
N GLY A 535 17.76 2.01 58.16
CA GLY A 535 17.35 3.40 58.26
C GLY A 535 15.95 3.60 58.83
N MET A 536 15.21 2.53 59.13
CA MET A 536 13.91 2.61 59.80
C MET A 536 14.09 2.94 61.27
N ASN A 537 13.26 3.84 61.80
CA ASN A 537 13.25 4.23 63.22
C ASN A 537 12.57 3.17 64.09
N LEU A 538 13.17 1.98 64.17
CA LEU A 538 12.75 0.88 65.04
C LEU A 538 13.70 0.82 66.23
N ALA A 539 13.17 0.58 67.44
CA ALA A 539 13.97 0.41 68.65
C ALA A 539 14.71 -0.93 68.61
N SER A 540 15.82 -0.95 67.88
CA SER A 540 16.73 -2.07 67.75
C SER A 540 18.07 -1.68 68.35
N ASN A 541 18.47 -2.30 69.45
CA ASN A 541 19.76 -2.12 70.15
C ASN A 541 21.00 -2.50 69.28
N LEU A 542 20.84 -2.63 67.96
CA LEU A 542 21.90 -2.86 66.98
C LEU A 542 22.63 -1.57 66.62
N GLU A 543 22.04 -0.40 66.86
CA GLU A 543 22.66 0.90 66.56
C GLU A 543 23.86 1.25 67.47
N GLU A 544 23.90 0.71 68.70
CA GLU A 544 24.93 1.01 69.70
C GLU A 544 26.23 0.20 69.50
N VAL A 545 26.24 -0.77 68.57
CA VAL A 545 27.40 -1.63 68.32
C VAL A 545 28.46 -0.86 67.54
N GLN A 546 29.61 -0.62 68.18
CA GLN A 546 30.79 -0.03 67.53
C GLN A 546 31.15 -0.82 66.26
N TYR A 547 31.44 -0.10 65.17
CA TYR A 547 31.78 -0.60 63.82
C TYR A 547 30.64 -1.13 62.93
N LEU A 548 29.42 -1.36 63.43
CA LEU A 548 28.33 -1.93 62.60
C LEU A 548 27.98 -1.04 61.40
N PHE A 549 27.96 0.28 61.60
CA PHE A 549 27.72 1.26 60.54
C PHE A 549 28.72 1.15 59.37
N TYR A 550 30.02 1.07 59.68
CA TYR A 550 31.07 0.95 58.67
C TYR A 550 31.03 -0.40 57.95
N LEU A 551 30.63 -1.47 58.66
CA LEU A 551 30.48 -2.80 58.06
C LEU A 551 29.32 -2.84 57.07
N VAL A 552 28.14 -2.33 57.46
CA VAL A 552 26.97 -2.26 56.57
C VAL A 552 27.23 -1.33 55.39
N GLY A 553 27.76 -0.13 55.62
CA GLY A 553 28.11 0.82 54.56
C GLY A 553 29.18 0.30 53.60
N GLY A 554 30.23 -0.34 54.13
CA GLY A 554 31.26 -0.99 53.33
C GLY A 554 30.69 -2.15 52.49
N SER A 555 29.87 -3.01 53.09
CA SER A 555 29.23 -4.13 52.37
C SER A 555 28.28 -3.65 51.27
N ALA A 556 27.55 -2.55 51.50
CA ALA A 556 26.65 -1.93 50.54
C ALA A 556 27.37 -1.38 49.30
N MET A 557 28.61 -0.90 49.45
CA MET A 557 29.45 -0.42 48.34
C MET A 557 30.18 -1.56 47.62
N VAL A 558 30.67 -2.55 48.35
CA VAL A 558 31.43 -3.67 47.78
C VAL A 558 30.52 -4.64 47.00
N PHE A 559 29.29 -4.87 47.50
CA PHE A 559 28.36 -5.82 46.90
C PHE A 559 28.04 -5.54 45.41
N PRO A 560 27.60 -4.34 44.99
CA PRO A 560 27.29 -4.05 43.59
C PRO A 560 28.50 -4.24 42.67
N ILE A 561 29.68 -3.81 43.12
CA ILE A 561 30.92 -3.91 42.34
C ILE A 561 31.34 -5.38 42.17
N GLY A 562 31.33 -6.16 43.26
CA GLY A 562 31.67 -7.58 43.23
C GLY A 562 30.69 -8.40 42.41
N ALA A 563 29.39 -8.20 42.62
CA ALA A 563 28.33 -8.89 41.92
C ALA A 563 28.29 -8.53 40.42
N TYR A 564 28.55 -7.27 40.05
CA TYR A 564 28.67 -6.86 38.65
C TYR A 564 29.84 -7.55 37.95
N ARG A 565 31.02 -7.61 38.58
CA ARG A 565 32.18 -8.31 38.02
C ARG A 565 31.94 -9.81 37.88
N TYR A 566 31.28 -10.42 38.86
CA TYR A 566 30.89 -11.82 38.80
C TYR A 566 29.91 -12.08 37.64
N ALA A 567 28.86 -11.26 37.53
CA ALA A 567 27.87 -11.35 36.46
C ALA A 567 28.51 -11.19 35.07
N LEU A 568 29.42 -10.22 34.89
CA LEU A 568 30.17 -10.06 33.65
C LEU A 568 31.03 -11.27 33.31
N ARG A 569 31.73 -11.84 34.30
CA ARG A 569 32.55 -13.05 34.10
C ARG A 569 31.69 -14.24 33.68
N TYR A 570 30.54 -14.41 34.32
CA TYR A 570 29.58 -15.46 33.99
C TYR A 570 28.99 -15.30 32.58
N LEU A 571 28.63 -14.07 32.19
CA LEU A 571 28.07 -13.77 30.87
C LEU A 571 29.11 -13.97 29.76
N ASN A 572 30.36 -13.54 29.99
CA ASN A 572 31.47 -13.77 29.06
C ASN A 572 31.77 -15.26 28.85
N GLN A 573 31.70 -16.08 29.91
CA GLN A 573 31.87 -17.54 29.79
C GLN A 573 30.80 -18.19 28.91
N ARG A 574 29.62 -17.57 28.80
CA ARG A 574 28.52 -18.01 27.92
C ARG A 574 28.57 -17.38 26.52
N GLY A 575 29.63 -16.63 26.20
CA GLY A 575 29.80 -15.95 24.92
C GLY A 575 28.97 -14.67 24.75
N ILE A 576 28.34 -14.17 25.82
CA ILE A 576 27.59 -12.91 25.79
C ILE A 576 28.54 -11.80 26.24
N ALA A 577 29.20 -11.16 25.28
CA ALA A 577 30.04 -10.01 25.55
C ALA A 577 29.16 -8.76 25.78
N LEU A 578 28.99 -8.35 27.04
CA LEU A 578 28.46 -7.02 27.37
C LEU A 578 29.60 -6.00 27.29
N SER A 579 30.23 -5.85 26.12
CA SER A 579 31.24 -4.82 25.92
C SER A 579 30.56 -3.51 25.54
N TRP A 580 30.76 -2.50 26.39
CA TRP A 580 30.37 -1.10 26.12
C TRP A 580 31.26 -0.41 25.08
N ARG A 581 32.35 -1.07 24.66
CA ARG A 581 33.25 -0.58 23.59
C ARG A 581 32.89 -1.28 22.29
N ASN A 582 32.57 -0.46 21.29
CA ASN A 582 32.54 -0.82 19.87
C ASN A 582 33.84 -1.49 19.44
#